data_AF-A0A813DDY5-F1
#
_entry.id   AF-A0A813DDY5-F1
#
_cell.length_a   1.000
_cell.length_b   1.000
_cell.length_c   1.000
_cell.angle_alpha   90.00
_cell.angle_beta   90.00
_cell.angle_gamma   90.00
#
_symmetry.space_group_name_H-M   'P 1'
#
loop_
_entity.id
_entity.type
_entity.pdbx_description
1 polymer ?
#
loop_
_entity_poly.entity_id
_entity_poly.type
_entity_poly.pdbx_seq_one_letter_code
_entity_poly.pdbx_strand_id
1 'polypeptide(L)'
;MEEGMAEEAYGGLNEDVAAGTKMQNIEGAMTALLKQNQSLLQHLTSKTDDIDSLMGGDSTGHATTKVVGAKGCIARETWLTHINNNPDSMVLSVRQRLANAMETTAEAAASNPALMRTFHRQKVPYGQLKCLTYCGFIAAKLWELAEQGKHQEVHSLIARFNVFIEQVAIDQGKYTMAWLLTGLEAPPFEETTRHDRRPGLAPFGLLTAPQSVAANLAYLRDLEYLEGRQKAPEDNSGKKKEQDLADDQNGGKRKPRYRKKYDKDGAKADP
;
A
#
# COMPACT_ATOMS: atom_id res chain seq x y z
N MET A 1 63.88 72.15 0.32
CA MET A 1 62.61 72.50 0.96
C MET A 1 61.53 72.07 -0.01
N GLU A 2 61.44 70.75 -0.26
CA GLU A 2 60.56 69.78 0.45
C GLU A 2 59.10 70.11 0.16
N GLU A 3 58.51 69.52 -0.89
CA GLU A 3 57.87 68.18 -0.95
C GLU A 3 56.70 68.00 0.02
N GLY A 4 55.54 67.61 -0.55
CA GLY A 4 54.45 66.95 0.17
C GLY A 4 53.11 67.67 0.17
N MET A 5 52.36 67.58 -0.93
CA MET A 5 50.89 67.73 -0.93
C MET A 5 50.32 67.18 -2.25
N ALA A 6 50.04 65.87 -2.31
CA ALA A 6 49.02 65.26 -3.16
C ALA A 6 49.09 63.73 -3.06
N GLU A 7 48.42 63.14 -2.07
CA GLU A 7 47.85 61.79 -2.18
C GLU A 7 46.85 61.59 -1.04
N GLU A 8 45.94 60.63 -1.18
CA GLU A 8 44.84 60.29 -0.25
C GLU A 8 43.51 61.04 -0.46
N ALA A 9 42.80 60.72 -1.56
CA ALA A 9 41.33 60.91 -1.60
C ALA A 9 40.56 59.93 -2.53
N TYR A 10 41.12 58.78 -2.91
CA TYR A 10 40.48 57.90 -3.92
C TYR A 10 40.31 56.41 -3.56
N GLY A 11 40.45 56.02 -2.30
CA GLY A 11 40.40 54.60 -1.88
C GLY A 11 39.04 54.06 -1.40
N GLY A 12 38.12 54.91 -0.92
CA GLY A 12 37.02 54.46 -0.06
C GLY A 12 35.72 54.00 -0.72
N LEU A 13 35.53 54.17 -2.04
CA LEU A 13 34.24 53.91 -2.71
C LEU A 13 34.14 52.53 -3.41
N ASN A 14 35.25 51.78 -3.50
CA ASN A 14 35.27 50.52 -4.26
C ASN A 14 35.02 49.26 -3.40
N GLU A 15 35.21 49.32 -2.08
CA GLU A 15 35.02 48.14 -1.20
C GLU A 15 33.55 47.85 -0.89
N ASP A 16 32.71 48.88 -0.73
CA ASP A 16 31.28 48.69 -0.43
C ASP A 16 30.48 48.15 -1.63
N VAL A 17 30.87 48.53 -2.86
CA VAL A 17 30.30 47.96 -4.09
C VAL A 17 30.72 46.50 -4.24
N ALA A 18 31.99 46.18 -3.94
CA ALA A 18 32.50 44.81 -4.00
C ALA A 18 31.86 43.90 -2.94
N ALA A 19 31.53 44.41 -1.75
CA ALA A 19 30.79 43.68 -0.72
C ALA A 19 29.33 43.41 -1.13
N GLY A 20 28.64 44.42 -1.68
CA GLY A 20 27.27 44.27 -2.20
C GLY A 20 27.16 43.26 -3.36
N THR A 21 28.12 43.28 -4.29
CA THR A 21 28.17 42.29 -5.40
C THR A 21 28.50 40.88 -4.89
N LYS A 22 29.37 40.74 -3.88
CA LYS A 22 29.64 39.43 -3.25
C LYS A 22 28.41 38.88 -2.54
N MET A 23 27.63 39.72 -1.86
CA MET A 23 26.42 39.30 -1.15
C MET A 23 25.29 38.91 -2.13
N GLN A 24 25.13 39.64 -3.24
CA GLN A 24 24.23 39.28 -4.35
C GLN A 24 24.65 37.97 -5.04
N ASN A 25 25.95 37.73 -5.19
CA ASN A 25 26.47 36.48 -5.75
C ASN A 25 26.25 35.29 -4.79
N ILE A 26 26.31 35.51 -3.47
CA ILE A 26 26.01 34.48 -2.46
C ILE A 26 24.50 34.18 -2.42
N GLU A 27 23.63 35.20 -2.51
CA GLU A 27 22.18 34.99 -2.63
C GLU A 27 21.81 34.27 -3.93
N GLY A 28 22.45 34.63 -5.05
CA GLY A 28 22.32 33.92 -6.33
C GLY A 28 22.79 32.47 -6.26
N ALA A 29 23.91 32.20 -5.59
CA ALA A 29 24.42 30.85 -5.37
C ALA A 29 23.52 30.03 -4.44
N MET A 30 22.99 30.64 -3.37
CA MET A 30 22.09 29.97 -2.43
C MET A 30 20.74 29.63 -3.06
N THR A 31 20.18 30.53 -3.88
CA THR A 31 18.95 30.27 -4.64
C THR A 31 19.15 29.22 -5.73
N ALA A 32 20.32 29.19 -6.39
CA ALA A 32 20.67 28.13 -7.33
C ALA A 32 20.80 26.75 -6.65
N LEU A 33 21.41 26.70 -5.47
CA LEU A 33 21.55 25.47 -4.68
C LEU A 33 20.19 24.95 -4.19
N LEU A 34 19.31 25.84 -3.74
CA LEU A 34 17.94 25.50 -3.36
C LEU A 34 17.14 24.96 -4.55
N LYS A 35 17.28 25.58 -5.73
CA LYS A 35 16.63 25.13 -6.96
C LYS A 35 17.15 23.76 -7.43
N GLN A 36 18.45 23.51 -7.28
CA GLN A 36 19.07 22.21 -7.55
C GLN A 36 18.58 21.13 -6.57
N ASN A 37 18.48 21.43 -5.27
CA ASN A 37 17.93 20.50 -4.29
C ASN A 37 16.44 20.21 -4.55
N GLN A 38 15.69 21.20 -5.01
CA GLN A 38 14.28 21.05 -5.37
C GLN A 38 14.09 20.16 -6.61
N SER A 39 14.95 20.31 -7.64
CA SER A 39 14.89 19.42 -8.81
C SER A 39 15.35 18.00 -8.49
N LEU A 40 16.32 17.83 -7.59
CA LEU A 40 16.75 16.51 -7.12
C LEU A 40 15.61 15.81 -6.36
N LEU A 41 14.91 16.54 -5.48
CA LEU A 41 13.72 16.03 -4.79
C LEU A 41 12.62 15.64 -5.78
N GLN A 42 12.33 16.47 -6.79
CA GLN A 42 11.36 16.13 -7.84
C GLN A 42 11.76 14.89 -8.64
N HIS A 43 13.04 14.71 -8.95
CA HIS A 43 13.53 13.51 -9.63
C HIS A 43 13.45 12.25 -8.75
N LEU A 44 13.61 12.39 -7.44
CA LEU A 44 13.47 11.28 -6.50
C LEU A 44 12.00 10.91 -6.24
N THR A 45 11.08 11.87 -6.24
CA THR A 45 9.64 11.61 -6.05
C THR A 45 8.95 11.13 -7.32
N SER A 46 9.32 11.67 -8.50
CA SER A 46 8.64 11.33 -9.76
C SER A 46 8.66 9.84 -10.12
N LYS A 47 9.67 9.09 -9.67
CA LYS A 47 9.77 7.63 -9.92
C LYS A 47 8.79 6.80 -9.09
N THR A 48 8.32 7.33 -7.95
CA THR A 48 7.27 6.73 -7.12
C THR A 48 5.88 7.24 -7.49
N ASP A 49 5.81 8.43 -8.09
CA ASP A 49 4.57 9.14 -8.39
C ASP A 49 3.77 8.53 -9.54
N ASP A 50 4.33 7.68 -10.42
CA ASP A 50 3.57 7.09 -11.53
C ASP A 50 2.39 6.22 -11.04
N ILE A 51 2.58 5.48 -9.94
CA ILE A 51 1.52 4.68 -9.32
C ILE A 51 0.58 5.58 -8.52
N ASP A 52 1.11 6.51 -7.72
CA ASP A 52 0.29 7.38 -6.86
C ASP A 52 -0.51 8.41 -7.69
N SER A 53 0.00 8.86 -8.84
CA SER A 53 -0.70 9.72 -9.81
C SER A 53 -1.81 8.97 -10.55
N LEU A 54 -1.64 7.67 -10.83
CA LEU A 54 -2.71 6.85 -11.38
C LEU A 54 -3.85 6.66 -10.37
N MET A 55 -3.50 6.60 -9.09
CA MET A 55 -4.38 6.29 -7.97
C MET A 55 -5.03 7.54 -7.32
N GLY A 56 -4.42 8.72 -7.45
CA GLY A 56 -4.87 9.99 -6.85
C GLY A 56 -5.94 10.74 -7.62
N GLY A 57 -6.43 10.20 -8.73
CA GLY A 57 -7.38 10.86 -9.62
C GLY A 57 -8.86 10.56 -9.32
N ASP A 58 -9.37 11.00 -8.17
CA ASP A 58 -10.82 11.10 -7.96
C ASP A 58 -11.22 12.35 -7.14
N SER A 59 -12.33 12.99 -7.55
CA SER A 59 -13.01 14.18 -7.00
C SER A 59 -12.66 15.60 -7.48
N THR A 60 -12.55 15.85 -8.79
CA THR A 60 -13.12 17.11 -9.36
C THR A 60 -13.56 16.90 -10.81
N GLY A 61 -14.76 17.38 -11.13
CA GLY A 61 -15.44 17.14 -12.39
C GLY A 61 -14.75 17.80 -13.59
N HIS A 62 -14.28 16.99 -14.53
CA HIS A 62 -14.26 17.38 -15.93
C HIS A 62 -14.50 16.15 -16.81
N ALA A 63 -15.47 16.28 -17.70
CA ALA A 63 -15.94 15.26 -18.61
C ALA A 63 -14.98 15.16 -19.81
N THR A 64 -13.92 14.39 -19.66
CA THR A 64 -13.17 13.83 -20.79
C THR A 64 -13.24 12.33 -20.66
N THR A 65 -14.13 11.72 -21.45
CA THR A 65 -14.31 10.29 -21.74
C THR A 65 -13.48 9.36 -20.85
N LYS A 66 -13.85 9.29 -19.56
CA LYS A 66 -13.14 8.47 -18.59
C LYS A 66 -13.53 7.02 -18.86
N VAL A 67 -12.55 6.17 -19.15
CA VAL A 67 -12.68 4.72 -18.96
C VAL A 67 -12.73 4.48 -17.44
N VAL A 68 -13.88 4.81 -16.84
CA VAL A 68 -14.21 4.49 -15.44
C VAL A 68 -14.38 2.97 -15.42
N GLY A 69 -13.42 2.25 -14.86
CA GLY A 69 -13.41 0.77 -14.83
C GLY A 69 -12.13 0.10 -15.36
N ALA A 70 -11.13 0.86 -15.82
CA ALA A 70 -9.82 0.29 -16.22
C ALA A 70 -8.64 0.80 -15.39
N LYS A 71 -8.84 1.78 -14.50
CA LYS A 71 -7.74 2.41 -13.76
C LYS A 71 -7.10 1.46 -12.75
N GLY A 72 -7.92 0.70 -12.02
CA GLY A 72 -7.48 -0.33 -11.10
C GLY A 72 -6.86 -1.53 -11.81
N CYS A 73 -7.39 -1.91 -12.97
CA CYS A 73 -6.75 -2.91 -13.84
C CYS A 73 -5.32 -2.48 -14.24
N ILE A 74 -5.15 -1.24 -14.72
CA ILE A 74 -3.83 -0.71 -15.08
C ILE A 74 -2.94 -0.59 -13.85
N ALA A 75 -3.44 -0.05 -12.74
CA ALA A 75 -2.66 0.10 -11.50
C ALA A 75 -2.18 -1.24 -10.94
N ARG A 76 -2.99 -2.30 -11.05
CA ARG A 76 -2.58 -3.65 -10.66
C ARG A 76 -1.54 -4.21 -11.61
N GLU A 77 -1.69 -4.01 -12.91
CA GLU A 77 -0.72 -4.46 -13.92
C GLU A 77 0.64 -3.77 -13.77
N THR A 78 0.65 -2.45 -13.54
CA THR A 78 1.89 -1.71 -13.28
C THR A 78 2.56 -2.18 -11.99
N TRP A 79 1.78 -2.42 -10.93
CA TRP A 79 2.29 -2.96 -9.67
C TRP A 79 2.88 -4.38 -9.83
N LEU A 80 2.21 -5.28 -10.56
CA LEU A 80 2.72 -6.62 -10.85
C LEU A 80 4.01 -6.56 -11.65
N THR A 81 4.06 -5.70 -12.67
CA THR A 81 5.25 -5.47 -13.49
C THR A 81 6.41 -4.95 -12.64
N HIS A 82 6.14 -4.02 -11.72
CA HIS A 82 7.13 -3.49 -10.81
C HIS A 82 7.74 -4.58 -9.91
N ILE A 83 6.92 -5.47 -9.33
CA ILE A 83 7.41 -6.56 -8.46
C ILE A 83 8.21 -7.59 -9.25
N ASN A 84 7.74 -7.97 -10.43
CA ASN A 84 8.43 -8.96 -11.25
C ASN A 84 9.77 -8.44 -11.78
N ASN A 85 9.85 -7.16 -12.11
CA ASN A 85 11.09 -6.54 -12.62
C ASN A 85 12.08 -6.20 -11.51
N ASN A 86 11.61 -5.92 -10.28
CA ASN A 86 12.45 -5.52 -9.15
C ASN A 86 12.14 -6.36 -7.90
N PRO A 87 12.50 -7.67 -7.87
CA PRO A 87 12.23 -8.53 -6.73
C PRO A 87 12.88 -8.01 -5.43
N ASP A 88 14.06 -7.41 -5.52
CA ASP A 88 14.80 -6.86 -4.37
C ASP A 88 14.06 -5.73 -3.67
N SER A 89 13.29 -4.93 -4.41
CA SER A 89 12.49 -3.83 -3.86
C SER A 89 11.44 -4.33 -2.87
N MET A 90 10.86 -5.51 -3.14
CA MET A 90 9.85 -6.13 -2.29
C MET A 90 10.50 -6.67 -1.01
N VAL A 91 11.66 -7.32 -1.13
CA VAL A 91 12.43 -7.80 0.03
C VAL A 91 12.80 -6.63 0.95
N LEU A 92 13.30 -5.53 0.39
CA LEU A 92 13.65 -4.32 1.14
C LEU A 92 12.43 -3.69 1.85
N SER A 93 11.30 -3.59 1.16
CA SER A 93 10.05 -3.05 1.73
C SER A 93 9.54 -3.92 2.88
N VAL A 94 9.59 -5.26 2.75
CA VAL A 94 9.25 -6.17 3.86
C VAL A 94 10.23 -6.02 5.01
N ARG A 95 11.54 -5.90 4.74
CA ARG A 95 12.56 -5.72 5.78
C ARG A 95 12.33 -4.44 6.59
N GLN A 96 12.06 -3.32 5.92
CA GLN A 96 11.74 -2.05 6.57
C GLN A 96 10.45 -2.14 7.39
N ARG A 97 9.42 -2.81 6.88
CA ARG A 97 8.14 -2.99 7.58
C ARG A 97 8.25 -3.93 8.77
N LEU A 98 9.05 -4.98 8.65
CA LEU A 98 9.37 -5.89 9.74
C LEU A 98 10.05 -5.11 10.88
N ALA A 99 11.01 -4.24 10.55
CA ALA A 99 11.69 -3.38 11.52
C ALA A 99 10.67 -2.48 12.25
N ASN A 100 9.80 -1.80 11.50
CA ASN A 100 8.75 -0.95 12.06
C ASN A 100 7.76 -1.72 12.93
N ALA A 101 7.35 -2.93 12.51
CA ALA A 101 6.39 -3.76 13.23
C ALA A 101 6.94 -4.31 14.56
N MET A 102 8.26 -4.52 14.61
CA MET A 102 9.00 -4.96 15.79
C MET A 102 9.57 -3.80 16.60
N GLU A 103 9.24 -2.54 16.24
CA GLU A 103 9.71 -1.33 16.92
C GLU A 103 11.24 -1.29 17.06
N THR A 104 11.95 -1.78 16.04
CA THR A 104 13.42 -1.84 16.01
C THR A 104 13.97 -1.03 14.83
N THR A 105 15.26 -0.71 14.86
CA THR A 105 15.91 0.01 13.75
C THR A 105 16.11 -0.92 12.55
N ALA A 106 16.12 -0.37 11.33
CA ALA A 106 16.31 -1.16 10.12
C ALA A 106 17.66 -1.93 10.13
N GLU A 107 18.68 -1.34 10.73
CA GLU A 107 20.02 -1.93 10.91
C GLU A 107 19.98 -3.13 11.88
N ALA A 108 19.27 -2.99 13.01
CA ALA A 108 19.10 -4.09 13.95
C ALA A 108 18.27 -5.24 13.35
N ALA A 109 17.29 -4.91 12.50
CA ALA A 109 16.53 -5.91 11.76
C ALA A 109 17.38 -6.67 10.73
N ALA A 110 18.27 -5.98 10.02
CA ALA A 110 19.20 -6.60 9.09
C ALA A 110 20.23 -7.50 9.81
N SER A 111 20.66 -7.09 11.01
CA SER A 111 21.59 -7.88 11.82
C SER A 111 20.97 -9.16 12.42
N ASN A 112 19.64 -9.28 12.46
CA ASN A 112 18.95 -10.41 13.08
C ASN A 112 18.07 -11.17 12.08
N PRO A 113 18.63 -12.21 11.40
CA PRO A 113 17.89 -13.04 10.46
C PRO A 113 16.66 -13.74 11.07
N ALA A 114 16.66 -13.98 12.38
CA ALA A 114 15.57 -14.65 13.09
C ALA A 114 14.41 -13.72 13.46
N LEU A 115 14.51 -12.42 13.16
CA LEU A 115 13.48 -11.43 13.51
C LEU A 115 12.10 -11.80 12.93
N MET A 116 12.07 -12.39 11.73
CA MET A 116 10.83 -12.85 11.10
C MET A 116 10.13 -13.94 11.95
N ARG A 117 10.89 -14.88 12.54
CA ARG A 117 10.34 -15.90 13.45
C ARG A 117 9.73 -15.25 14.69
N THR A 118 10.39 -14.25 15.25
CA THR A 118 9.87 -13.48 16.40
C THR A 118 8.60 -12.71 16.05
N PHE A 119 8.55 -12.10 14.86
CA PHE A 119 7.34 -11.43 14.35
C PHE A 119 6.16 -12.39 14.22
N HIS A 120 6.37 -13.57 13.63
CA HIS A 120 5.35 -14.61 13.55
C HIS A 120 4.89 -15.11 14.93
N ARG A 121 5.80 -15.15 15.90
CA ARG A 121 5.50 -15.55 17.29
C ARG A 121 4.66 -14.52 18.05
N GLN A 122 4.92 -13.22 17.88
CA GLN A 122 4.39 -12.16 18.75
C GLN A 122 3.32 -11.25 18.12
N LYS A 123 3.31 -11.09 16.79
CA LYS A 123 2.51 -10.05 16.11
C LYS A 123 1.50 -10.61 15.11
N VAL A 124 1.72 -11.81 14.57
CA VAL A 124 0.80 -12.41 13.58
C VAL A 124 -0.41 -13.03 14.29
N PRO A 125 -1.64 -12.62 13.95
CA PRO A 125 -2.83 -13.10 14.63
C PRO A 125 -3.27 -14.47 14.10
N TYR A 126 -2.63 -15.55 14.56
CA TYR A 126 -2.96 -16.90 14.11
C TYR A 126 -4.24 -17.47 14.74
N GLY A 127 -4.50 -17.12 16.01
CA GLY A 127 -5.65 -17.65 16.73
C GLY A 127 -5.69 -19.18 16.73
N GLN A 128 -6.76 -19.74 16.15
CA GLN A 128 -7.00 -21.18 16.01
C GLN A 128 -6.49 -21.80 14.70
N LEU A 129 -5.85 -21.00 13.83
CA LEU A 129 -5.38 -21.45 12.52
C LEU A 129 -4.03 -22.19 12.63
N LYS A 130 -4.06 -23.40 13.22
CA LYS A 130 -2.86 -24.21 13.47
C LYS A 130 -2.10 -24.58 12.20
N CYS A 131 -2.79 -24.96 11.14
CA CYS A 131 -2.16 -25.25 9.84
C CYS A 131 -1.41 -24.00 9.31
N LEU A 132 -2.06 -22.83 9.37
CA LEU A 132 -1.44 -21.57 8.96
C LEU A 132 -0.25 -21.18 9.86
N THR A 133 -0.29 -21.54 11.14
CA THR A 133 0.82 -21.37 12.07
C THR A 133 2.04 -22.16 11.59
N TYR A 134 1.88 -23.45 11.26
CA TYR A 134 2.97 -24.25 10.69
C TYR A 134 3.53 -23.63 9.39
N CYS A 135 2.66 -23.25 8.45
CA CYS A 135 3.09 -22.62 7.20
C CYS A 135 3.89 -21.34 7.44
N GLY A 136 3.45 -20.49 8.36
CA GLY A 136 4.17 -19.24 8.63
C GLY A 136 5.49 -19.43 9.37
N PHE A 137 5.62 -20.46 10.23
CA PHE A 137 6.92 -20.80 10.82
C PHE A 137 7.89 -21.41 9.81
N ILE A 138 7.41 -22.17 8.83
CA ILE A 138 8.22 -22.61 7.68
C ILE A 138 8.68 -21.40 6.86
N ALA A 139 7.76 -20.47 6.55
CA ALA A 139 8.08 -19.25 5.81
C ALA A 139 9.10 -18.36 6.56
N ALA A 140 8.96 -18.23 7.88
CA ALA A 140 9.92 -17.51 8.71
C ALA A 140 11.30 -18.16 8.71
N LYS A 141 11.38 -19.50 8.72
CA LYS A 141 12.66 -20.21 8.63
C LYS A 141 13.29 -20.11 7.24
N LEU A 142 12.49 -20.15 6.18
CA LEU A 142 12.95 -19.88 4.82
C LEU A 142 13.55 -18.47 4.70
N TRP A 143 12.89 -17.46 5.27
CA TRP A 143 13.40 -16.09 5.33
C TRP A 143 14.75 -16.02 6.07
N GLU A 144 14.83 -16.63 7.25
CA GLU A 144 16.07 -16.66 8.05
C GLU A 144 17.25 -17.29 7.28
N LEU A 145 17.01 -18.43 6.61
CA LEU A 145 18.04 -19.11 5.82
C LEU A 145 18.45 -18.33 4.57
N ALA A 146 17.50 -17.63 3.94
CA ALA A 146 17.76 -16.76 2.80
C ALA A 146 18.63 -15.55 3.21
N GLU A 147 18.31 -14.89 4.31
CA GLU A 147 19.13 -13.79 4.86
C GLU A 147 20.54 -14.25 5.27
N GLN A 148 20.70 -15.50 5.70
CA GLN A 148 22.02 -16.11 5.99
C GLN A 148 22.80 -16.52 4.72
N GLY A 149 22.21 -16.42 3.53
CA GLY A 149 22.86 -16.85 2.27
C GLY A 149 23.01 -18.37 2.15
N LYS A 150 22.25 -19.17 2.91
CA LYS A 150 22.33 -20.64 2.90
C LYS A 150 21.42 -21.25 1.84
N HIS A 151 21.73 -21.00 0.58
CA HIS A 151 20.90 -21.36 -0.56
C HIS A 151 20.53 -22.86 -0.62
N GLN A 152 21.48 -23.74 -0.29
CA GLN A 152 21.22 -25.19 -0.26
C GLN A 152 20.20 -25.59 0.81
N GLU A 153 20.30 -24.99 2.01
CA GLU A 153 19.32 -25.23 3.08
C GLU A 153 17.95 -24.66 2.73
N VAL A 154 17.90 -23.52 2.04
CA VAL A 154 16.65 -22.94 1.50
C VAL A 154 15.99 -23.91 0.53
N HIS A 155 16.71 -24.42 -0.48
CA HIS A 155 16.16 -25.38 -1.45
C HIS A 155 15.68 -26.67 -0.77
N SER A 156 16.45 -27.20 0.19
CA SER A 156 16.05 -28.35 1.00
C SER A 156 14.76 -28.08 1.78
N LEU A 157 14.61 -26.89 2.36
CA LEU A 157 13.42 -26.53 3.12
C LEU A 157 12.21 -26.29 2.21
N ILE A 158 12.39 -25.72 1.02
CA ILE A 158 11.34 -25.60 0.00
C ILE A 158 10.85 -27.00 -0.42
N ALA A 159 11.75 -27.95 -0.67
CA ALA A 159 11.37 -29.32 -1.01
C ALA A 159 10.53 -29.98 0.11
N ARG A 160 10.98 -29.85 1.37
CA ARG A 160 10.25 -30.35 2.54
C ARG A 160 8.91 -29.65 2.76
N PHE A 161 8.81 -28.36 2.41
CA PHE A 161 7.55 -27.64 2.48
C PHE A 161 6.54 -28.14 1.44
N ASN A 162 6.99 -28.49 0.24
CA ASN A 162 6.11 -29.12 -0.76
C ASN A 162 5.61 -30.49 -0.28
N VAL A 163 6.47 -31.31 0.35
CA VAL A 163 6.06 -32.57 0.99
C VAL A 163 5.03 -32.32 2.10
N PHE A 164 5.21 -31.27 2.91
CA PHE A 164 4.23 -30.87 3.92
C PHE A 164 2.87 -30.55 3.28
N ILE A 165 2.84 -29.72 2.23
CA ILE A 165 1.60 -29.32 1.56
C ILE A 165 0.88 -30.53 0.98
N GLU A 166 1.61 -31.42 0.30
CA GLU A 166 1.06 -32.66 -0.26
C GLU A 166 0.46 -33.55 0.83
N GLN A 167 1.20 -33.78 1.91
CA GLN A 167 0.73 -34.63 3.00
C GLN A 167 -0.50 -34.05 3.71
N VAL A 168 -0.55 -32.72 3.93
CA VAL A 168 -1.73 -32.06 4.47
C VAL A 168 -2.94 -32.23 3.56
N ALA A 169 -2.75 -32.19 2.24
CA ALA A 169 -3.83 -32.40 1.28
C ALA A 169 -4.36 -33.84 1.31
N ILE A 170 -3.46 -34.83 1.37
CA ILE A 170 -3.81 -36.27 1.50
C ILE A 170 -4.59 -36.51 2.80
N ASP A 171 -4.12 -35.93 3.91
CA ASP A 171 -4.71 -36.14 5.24
C ASP A 171 -5.93 -35.23 5.50
N GLN A 172 -6.51 -34.60 4.48
CA GLN A 172 -7.70 -33.75 4.54
C GLN A 172 -7.57 -32.60 5.56
N GLY A 173 -6.42 -31.96 5.59
CA GLY A 173 -6.14 -30.82 6.46
C GLY A 173 -5.54 -31.19 7.82
N LYS A 174 -5.37 -32.48 8.15
CA LYS A 174 -4.56 -32.87 9.30
C LYS A 174 -3.08 -32.65 8.98
N TYR A 175 -2.35 -32.06 9.91
CA TYR A 175 -0.99 -31.57 9.69
C TYR A 175 0.06 -32.24 10.58
N THR A 176 -0.34 -33.13 11.50
CA THR A 176 0.58 -33.74 12.47
C THR A 176 1.67 -34.54 11.78
N MET A 177 1.30 -35.43 10.84
CA MET A 177 2.26 -36.23 10.09
C MET A 177 3.08 -35.36 9.14
N ALA A 178 2.40 -34.48 8.39
CA ALA A 178 3.04 -33.53 7.49
C ALA A 178 4.13 -32.70 8.18
N TRP A 179 3.87 -32.23 9.41
CA TRP A 179 4.85 -31.48 10.18
C TRP A 179 6.09 -32.29 10.53
N LEU A 180 5.92 -33.56 10.95
CA LEU A 180 7.05 -34.43 11.27
C LEU A 180 7.98 -34.62 10.06
N LEU A 181 7.41 -34.71 8.85
CA LEU A 181 8.18 -34.83 7.61
C LEU A 181 9.04 -33.60 7.29
N THR A 182 8.74 -32.44 7.87
CA THR A 182 9.58 -31.23 7.71
C THR A 182 10.89 -31.30 8.50
N GLY A 183 10.92 -32.08 9.59
CA GLY A 183 12.04 -32.14 10.53
C GLY A 183 12.30 -30.84 11.30
N LEU A 184 11.31 -29.94 11.38
CA LEU A 184 11.43 -28.69 12.13
C LEU A 184 10.93 -28.80 13.58
N GLU A 185 11.46 -27.94 14.44
CA GLU A 185 10.99 -27.77 15.82
C GLU A 185 9.55 -27.25 15.85
N ALA A 186 8.69 -27.87 16.67
CA ALA A 186 7.29 -27.46 16.81
C ALA A 186 7.15 -25.95 17.10
N PRO A 187 6.20 -25.25 16.45
CA PRO A 187 5.90 -23.86 16.77
C PRO A 187 5.47 -23.69 18.23
N PRO A 188 5.78 -22.55 18.87
CA PRO A 188 5.34 -22.23 20.23
C PRO A 188 3.84 -21.90 20.24
N PHE A 189 3.00 -22.92 20.12
CA PHE A 189 1.54 -22.77 19.99
C PHE A 189 0.90 -21.99 21.14
N GLU A 190 1.39 -22.17 22.35
CA GLU A 190 0.89 -21.48 23.54
C GLU A 190 1.01 -19.96 23.46
N GLU A 191 1.98 -19.47 22.68
CA GLU A 191 2.22 -18.04 22.51
C GLU A 191 1.48 -17.51 21.30
N THR A 192 1.52 -18.24 20.18
CA THR A 192 0.83 -17.84 18.95
C THR A 192 -0.68 -17.79 19.11
N THR A 193 -1.27 -18.68 19.91
CA THR A 193 -2.72 -18.73 20.14
C THR A 193 -3.22 -17.59 21.04
N ARG A 194 -2.35 -16.97 21.85
CA ARG A 194 -2.71 -15.76 22.64
C ARG A 194 -2.97 -14.56 21.73
N HIS A 195 -2.36 -14.54 20.55
CA HIS A 195 -2.54 -13.51 19.55
C HIS A 195 -3.68 -13.90 18.59
N ASP A 196 -4.92 -13.85 19.06
CA ASP A 196 -6.12 -14.10 18.23
C ASP A 196 -6.70 -12.80 17.64
N ARG A 197 -6.24 -11.64 18.14
CA ARG A 197 -6.68 -10.33 17.67
C ARG A 197 -5.51 -9.46 17.32
N ARG A 198 -5.66 -8.73 16.22
CA ARG A 198 -4.67 -7.76 15.77
C ARG A 198 -4.59 -6.59 16.75
N PRO A 199 -3.38 -6.12 17.13
CA PRO A 199 -3.23 -4.86 17.84
C PRO A 199 -3.42 -3.69 16.86
N GLY A 200 -4.46 -2.87 17.08
CA GLY A 200 -4.68 -1.59 16.40
C GLY A 200 -5.76 -1.57 15.31
N LEU A 201 -6.02 -0.36 14.78
CA LEU A 201 -7.10 -0.06 13.81
C LEU A 201 -6.69 -0.27 12.34
N ALA A 202 -5.45 -0.66 12.06
CA ALA A 202 -4.98 -0.81 10.68
C ALA A 202 -5.75 -1.94 9.97
N PRO A 203 -6.33 -1.71 8.76
CA PRO A 203 -7.13 -2.71 8.07
C PRO A 203 -6.31 -3.82 7.38
N PHE A 204 -5.03 -3.60 7.05
CA PHE A 204 -4.20 -4.54 6.26
C PHE A 204 -2.91 -4.94 6.97
N GLY A 205 -2.37 -6.13 6.69
CA GLY A 205 -1.24 -6.72 7.42
C GLY A 205 -0.02 -5.79 7.59
N LEU A 206 0.74 -5.95 8.68
CA LEU A 206 1.86 -5.08 9.02
C LEU A 206 3.01 -5.12 8.00
N LEU A 207 3.22 -6.28 7.37
CA LEU A 207 4.24 -6.45 6.32
C LEU A 207 3.77 -5.97 4.94
N THR A 208 2.47 -5.66 4.78
CA THR A 208 1.93 -5.30 3.46
C THR A 208 2.27 -3.86 3.11
N ALA A 209 2.71 -3.63 1.87
CA ALA A 209 2.93 -2.29 1.35
C ALA A 209 1.59 -1.57 1.02
N PRO A 210 1.38 -0.31 1.43
CA PRO A 210 0.16 0.44 1.14
C PRO A 210 -0.13 0.56 -0.36
N GLN A 211 0.91 0.71 -1.18
CA GLN A 211 0.79 0.77 -2.64
C GLN A 211 0.21 -0.55 -3.21
N SER A 212 0.68 -1.69 -2.70
CA SER A 212 0.13 -3.02 -3.05
C SER A 212 -1.34 -3.13 -2.67
N VAL A 213 -1.70 -2.70 -1.46
CA VAL A 213 -3.09 -2.70 -1.02
C VAL A 213 -3.95 -1.80 -1.92
N ALA A 214 -3.51 -0.58 -2.17
CA ALA A 214 -4.25 0.40 -2.94
C ALA A 214 -4.52 -0.10 -4.36
N ALA A 215 -3.49 -0.61 -5.05
CA ALA A 215 -3.62 -1.19 -6.39
C ALA A 215 -4.63 -2.35 -6.42
N ASN A 216 -4.56 -3.27 -5.45
CA ASN A 216 -5.50 -4.39 -5.37
C ASN A 216 -6.93 -3.95 -5.02
N LEU A 217 -7.11 -2.95 -4.15
CA LEU A 217 -8.43 -2.40 -3.84
C LEU A 217 -9.06 -1.69 -5.05
N ALA A 218 -8.28 -0.92 -5.81
CA ALA A 218 -8.77 -0.29 -7.03
C ALA A 218 -9.17 -1.33 -8.08
N TYR A 219 -8.38 -2.41 -8.21
CA TYR A 219 -8.74 -3.53 -9.07
C TYR A 219 -10.04 -4.22 -8.65
N LEU A 220 -10.24 -4.47 -7.35
CA LEU A 220 -11.48 -5.04 -6.84
C LEU A 220 -12.70 -4.13 -7.12
N ARG A 221 -12.54 -2.81 -6.98
CA ARG A 221 -13.59 -1.84 -7.34
C ARG A 221 -13.94 -1.88 -8.84
N ASP A 222 -12.93 -2.01 -9.70
CA ASP A 222 -13.15 -2.16 -11.14
C ASP A 222 -13.90 -3.47 -11.46
N LEU A 223 -13.56 -4.58 -10.79
CA LEU A 223 -14.28 -5.85 -10.95
C LEU A 223 -15.74 -5.75 -10.50
N GLU A 224 -16.00 -5.16 -9.33
CA GLU A 224 -17.37 -4.93 -8.84
C GLU A 224 -18.18 -4.06 -9.81
N TYR A 225 -17.56 -3.04 -10.41
CA TYR A 225 -18.20 -2.19 -11.41
C TYR A 225 -18.55 -2.97 -12.70
N LEU A 226 -17.63 -3.81 -13.19
CA LEU A 226 -17.85 -4.64 -14.37
C LEU A 226 -18.94 -5.70 -14.13
N GLU A 227 -18.93 -6.34 -12.97
CA GLU A 227 -19.99 -7.28 -12.59
C GLU A 227 -21.36 -6.60 -12.47
N GLY A 228 -21.41 -5.39 -11.89
CA GLY A 228 -22.63 -4.61 -11.77
C GLY A 228 -23.23 -4.24 -13.13
N ARG A 229 -22.38 -3.96 -14.12
CA ARG A 229 -22.81 -3.69 -15.49
C ARG A 229 -23.25 -4.94 -16.24
N GLN A 230 -22.63 -6.10 -16.00
CA GLN A 230 -23.10 -7.37 -16.57
C GLN A 230 -24.43 -7.84 -15.99
N LYS A 231 -24.70 -7.54 -14.71
CA LYS A 231 -25.96 -7.90 -14.03
C LYS A 231 -27.11 -6.94 -14.32
N ALA A 232 -26.84 -5.74 -14.85
CA ALA A 232 -27.87 -4.81 -15.31
C ALA A 232 -28.27 -5.15 -16.76
N PRO A 233 -29.47 -5.71 -17.02
CA PRO A 233 -29.96 -5.82 -18.38
C PRO A 233 -30.12 -4.41 -18.97
N GLU A 234 -29.81 -4.26 -20.26
CA GLU A 234 -30.02 -3.03 -21.02
C GLU A 234 -31.51 -2.63 -20.96
N ASP A 235 -31.87 -1.80 -19.99
CA ASP A 235 -33.16 -1.11 -19.97
C ASP A 235 -33.12 -0.02 -21.05
N ASN A 236 -33.30 -0.48 -22.28
CA ASN A 236 -33.94 0.15 -23.43
C ASN A 236 -34.25 1.66 -23.31
N SER A 237 -33.22 2.53 -23.23
CA SER A 237 -33.39 3.97 -23.40
C SER A 237 -33.27 4.36 -24.88
N GLY A 238 -34.09 3.72 -25.71
CA GLY A 238 -34.43 4.19 -27.03
C GLY A 238 -35.74 4.96 -26.97
N LYS A 239 -35.71 6.27 -26.70
CA LYS A 239 -36.70 7.21 -27.23
C LYS A 239 -36.11 8.61 -27.38
N LYS A 240 -36.31 9.13 -28.58
CA LYS A 240 -35.75 10.31 -29.20
C LYS A 240 -36.03 11.62 -28.45
N LYS A 241 -35.15 12.57 -28.73
CA LYS A 241 -35.29 14.03 -28.58
C LYS A 241 -36.64 14.58 -29.05
N GLU A 242 -36.93 15.75 -28.46
CA GLU A 242 -37.48 16.97 -29.06
C GLU A 242 -38.96 17.31 -28.76
N GLN A 243 -39.17 18.62 -28.49
CA GLN A 243 -40.41 19.37 -28.16
C GLN A 243 -40.84 19.36 -26.68
N ASP A 244 -41.02 20.47 -25.97
CA ASP A 244 -41.08 21.90 -26.34
C ASP A 244 -40.66 22.80 -25.16
N LEU A 245 -40.05 23.93 -25.51
CA LEU A 245 -39.99 25.14 -24.69
C LEU A 245 -41.38 25.76 -24.62
N ALA A 246 -41.95 25.91 -23.43
CA ALA A 246 -42.85 27.01 -23.08
C ALA A 246 -43.04 27.09 -21.56
N ASP A 247 -42.98 28.32 -21.05
CA ASP A 247 -43.55 28.79 -19.80
C ASP A 247 -44.78 27.99 -19.33
N ASP A 248 -44.86 27.67 -18.03
CA ASP A 248 -45.82 28.39 -17.18
C ASP A 248 -45.53 28.16 -15.69
N GLN A 249 -45.77 29.21 -14.92
CA GLN A 249 -45.75 29.24 -13.48
C GLN A 249 -46.92 28.43 -12.89
N ASN A 250 -46.86 28.22 -11.58
CA ASN A 250 -48.01 27.99 -10.68
C ASN A 250 -48.36 26.54 -10.27
N GLY A 251 -48.06 26.25 -8.99
CA GLY A 251 -48.97 25.60 -8.03
C GLY A 251 -49.53 24.20 -8.31
N GLY A 252 -49.09 23.19 -7.55
CA GLY A 252 -49.84 21.93 -7.50
C GLY A 252 -49.28 20.83 -6.61
N LYS A 253 -49.70 20.80 -5.35
CA LYS A 253 -49.48 19.72 -4.36
C LYS A 253 -49.75 18.32 -4.95
N ARG A 254 -48.83 17.35 -4.77
CA ARG A 254 -49.18 15.91 -4.82
C ARG A 254 -48.57 15.11 -3.66
N LYS A 255 -49.45 14.28 -3.07
CA LYS A 255 -49.40 13.63 -1.75
C LYS A 255 -48.40 12.46 -1.65
N PRO A 256 -47.91 12.14 -0.44
CA PRO A 256 -47.03 10.99 -0.20
C PRO A 256 -47.77 9.64 -0.33
N ARG A 257 -47.14 8.68 -1.03
CA ARG A 257 -47.64 7.33 -1.26
C ARG A 257 -47.37 6.45 -0.02
N TYR A 258 -48.45 5.96 0.58
CA TYR A 258 -48.49 5.15 1.79
C TYR A 258 -47.76 3.79 1.64
N ARG A 259 -46.89 3.45 2.60
CA ARG A 259 -46.23 2.14 2.76
C ARG A 259 -47.20 1.12 3.38
N LYS A 260 -47.38 -0.03 2.72
CA LYS A 260 -48.14 -1.18 3.25
C LYS A 260 -47.26 -1.97 4.23
N LYS A 261 -47.67 -2.08 5.49
CA LYS A 261 -47.06 -2.97 6.51
C LYS A 261 -47.65 -4.38 6.36
N TYR A 262 -46.79 -5.39 6.45
CA TYR A 262 -47.17 -6.80 6.53
C TYR A 262 -47.54 -7.20 7.96
N ASP A 263 -48.37 -8.25 7.99
CA ASP A 263 -49.17 -8.81 9.07
C ASP A 263 -48.39 -9.26 10.31
N LYS A 264 -49.07 -9.15 11.47
CA LYS A 264 -48.70 -9.79 12.72
C LYS A 264 -49.84 -10.67 13.22
N ASP A 265 -49.47 -11.89 13.52
CA ASP A 265 -49.89 -12.69 14.67
C ASP A 265 -51.38 -13.03 14.81
N GLY A 266 -51.73 -14.22 14.30
CA GLY A 266 -52.96 -14.93 14.65
C GLY A 266 -52.67 -16.39 15.02
N ALA A 267 -52.31 -16.64 16.29
CA ALA A 267 -52.40 -17.96 16.91
C ALA A 267 -52.55 -17.82 18.44
N LYS A 268 -53.58 -18.51 18.99
CA LYS A 268 -54.15 -18.53 20.36
C LYS A 268 -55.50 -17.80 20.41
N ALA A 269 -56.61 -18.34 20.93
CA ALA A 269 -56.89 -19.55 21.72
C ALA A 269 -58.39 -19.90 21.55
N ASP A 270 -58.80 -21.17 21.69
CA ASP A 270 -59.61 -21.76 22.79
C ASP A 270 -60.80 -22.53 22.15
N PRO A 271 -61.59 -23.39 22.84
CA PRO A 271 -61.50 -23.88 24.22
C PRO A 271 -61.28 -25.41 24.35
#